data_AF-J4X3U8-F1
#
_entry.id   AF-J4X3U8-F1
#
_cell.length_a   1.000
_cell.length_b   1.000
_cell.length_c   1.000
_cell.angle_alpha   90.00
_cell.angle_beta   90.00
_cell.angle_gamma   90.00
#
_symmetry.space_group_name_H-M   'P 1'
#
loop_
_entity.id
_entity.type
_entity.pdbx_description
1 polymer ?
#
loop_
_entity_poly.entity_id
_entity_poly.type
_entity_poly.pdbx_seq_one_letter_code
_entity_poly.pdbx_strand_id
1 'polypeptide(L)'
;MLTPEVKTNLILKEFGVDRYIKRPSSKKKLTNSYCLYQNGSILTLLNKSIDQLDKDHFEMLNAIVLSTKKASGEFNLISESENFDELKSLLATLQNKDVIYFSDDSKNHLNHTNIICAPSISKLIENPDLKKILWDQIKEKILKK
;
A
#
# COMPACT_ATOMS: atom_id res chain seq x y z
N MET A 1 46.89 -12.11 9.06
CA MET A 1 46.63 -11.10 10.12
C MET A 1 45.17 -11.16 10.49
N LEU A 2 44.84 -11.34 11.78
CA LEU A 2 43.45 -11.32 12.25
C LEU A 2 42.98 -9.87 12.36
N THR A 3 41.86 -9.55 11.73
CA THR A 3 41.25 -8.20 11.82
C THR A 3 40.78 -7.94 13.25
N PRO A 4 40.78 -6.67 13.69
CA PRO A 4 40.33 -6.30 15.04
C PRO A 4 38.94 -6.87 15.38
N GLU A 5 38.05 -6.92 14.40
CA GLU A 5 36.70 -7.49 14.55
C GLU A 5 36.72 -8.98 14.90
N VAL A 6 37.56 -9.78 14.24
CA VAL A 6 37.66 -11.22 14.50
C VAL A 6 38.27 -11.48 15.89
N LYS A 7 39.20 -10.63 16.32
CA LYS A 7 39.79 -10.72 17.66
C LYS A 7 38.77 -10.41 18.75
N THR A 8 38.01 -9.32 18.61
CA THR A 8 36.93 -8.97 19.53
C THR A 8 35.85 -10.06 19.57
N ASN A 9 35.53 -10.66 18.42
CA ASN A 9 34.57 -11.78 18.33
C ASN A 9 35.05 -13.05 19.05
N LEU A 10 36.36 -13.35 19.02
CA LEU A 10 36.94 -14.48 19.76
C LEU A 10 36.88 -14.24 21.27
N ILE A 11 37.24 -13.03 21.72
CA ILE A 11 37.21 -12.64 23.13
C ILE A 11 35.79 -12.74 23.69
N LEU A 12 34.79 -12.16 23.02
CA LEU A 12 33.40 -12.19 23.49
C LEU A 12 32.82 -13.61 23.55
N LYS A 13 33.25 -14.50 22.66
CA LYS A 13 32.87 -15.92 22.67
C LYS A 13 33.47 -16.65 23.89
N GLU A 14 34.69 -16.33 24.29
CA GLU A 14 35.32 -16.92 25.49
C GLU A 14 34.62 -16.50 26.79
N PHE A 15 34.08 -15.29 26.86
CA PHE A 15 33.34 -14.78 28.03
C PHE A 15 31.87 -15.23 28.12
N GLY A 16 31.41 -16.11 27.24
CA GLY A 16 30.04 -16.63 27.28
C GLY A 16 28.95 -15.60 26.95
N VAL A 17 29.31 -14.48 26.31
CA VAL A 17 28.37 -13.45 25.90
C VAL A 17 27.73 -13.87 24.57
N ASP A 18 26.40 -13.98 24.55
CA ASP A 18 25.66 -14.29 23.33
C ASP A 18 25.89 -13.22 22.26
N ARG A 19 26.16 -13.70 21.04
CA ARG A 19 26.60 -12.89 19.91
C ARG A 19 25.53 -11.88 19.52
N TYR A 20 25.89 -10.61 19.38
CA TYR A 20 25.08 -9.68 18.59
C TYR A 20 25.34 -9.94 17.10
N ILE A 21 24.60 -10.87 16.49
CA ILE A 21 24.56 -10.98 15.04
C ILE A 21 23.72 -9.80 14.55
N LYS A 22 24.35 -8.87 13.82
CA LYS A 22 23.63 -7.80 13.13
C LYS A 22 22.57 -8.47 12.25
N ARG A 23 21.29 -8.36 12.64
CA ARG A 23 20.18 -8.88 11.84
C ARG A 23 20.33 -8.29 10.44
N PRO A 24 20.23 -9.08 9.35
CA PRO A 24 20.13 -8.50 8.02
C PRO A 24 18.99 -7.48 8.09
N SER A 25 19.29 -6.23 7.77
CA SER A 25 18.31 -5.15 7.83
C SER A 25 17.08 -5.59 7.04
N SER A 26 15.94 -5.53 7.72
CA SER A 26 14.56 -5.62 7.23
C SER A 26 14.42 -5.65 5.70
N LYS A 27 13.70 -6.68 5.20
CA LYS A 27 13.15 -6.82 3.85
C LYS A 27 13.39 -5.59 2.96
N LYS A 28 14.20 -5.73 1.91
CA LYS A 28 14.33 -4.70 0.87
C LYS A 28 12.91 -4.25 0.51
N LYS A 29 12.59 -2.96 0.74
CA LYS A 29 11.35 -2.37 0.24
C LYS A 29 11.30 -2.64 -1.25
N LEU A 30 10.27 -3.33 -1.69
CA LEU A 30 10.11 -3.66 -3.10
C LEU A 30 9.82 -2.34 -3.81
N THR A 31 10.73 -1.92 -4.69
CA THR A 31 10.67 -0.58 -5.28
C THR A 31 9.49 -0.43 -6.25
N ASN A 32 9.02 -1.55 -6.82
CA ASN A 32 7.91 -1.64 -7.76
C ASN A 32 6.90 -2.71 -7.32
N SER A 33 6.36 -2.56 -6.11
CA SER A 33 5.32 -3.43 -5.59
C SER A 33 3.94 -2.78 -5.67
N TYR A 34 2.94 -3.61 -5.90
CA TYR A 34 1.56 -3.25 -5.61
C TYR A 34 1.34 -3.38 -4.11
N CYS A 35 0.72 -2.36 -3.52
CA CYS A 35 0.45 -2.30 -2.09
C CYS A 35 -1.04 -2.22 -1.84
N LEU A 36 -1.56 -3.13 -1.01
CA LEU A 36 -2.93 -3.11 -0.54
C LEU A 36 -2.98 -2.56 0.89
N TYR A 37 -3.67 -1.43 1.04
CA TYR A 37 -3.88 -0.77 2.32
C TYR A 37 -5.34 -0.88 2.77
N GLN A 38 -5.55 -0.90 4.08
CA GLN A 38 -6.86 -0.77 4.70
C GLN A 38 -6.93 0.52 5.50
N ASN A 39 -7.99 1.29 5.28
CA ASN A 39 -8.35 2.44 6.09
C ASN A 39 -9.82 2.32 6.48
N GLY A 40 -10.08 1.90 7.72
CA GLY A 40 -11.42 1.53 8.18
C GLY A 40 -12.01 0.39 7.33
N SER A 41 -13.16 0.64 6.71
CA SER A 41 -13.83 -0.34 5.82
C SER A 41 -13.40 -0.25 4.36
N ILE A 42 -12.56 0.72 4.01
CA ILE A 42 -12.08 0.94 2.63
C ILE A 42 -10.74 0.25 2.42
N LEU A 43 -10.65 -0.50 1.33
CA LEU A 43 -9.40 -1.04 0.81
C LEU A 43 -8.88 -0.14 -0.30
N THR A 44 -7.61 0.22 -0.23
CA THR A 44 -6.94 1.06 -1.23
C THR A 44 -5.81 0.28 -1.86
N LEU A 45 -5.84 0.14 -3.18
CA LEU A 45 -4.80 -0.55 -3.95
C LEU A 45 -3.98 0.47 -4.73
N LEU A 46 -2.67 0.45 -4.51
CA LEU A 46 -1.69 1.36 -5.11
C LEU A 46 -0.60 0.58 -5.84
N ASN A 47 0.00 1.21 -6.85
CA ASN A 47 1.14 0.69 -7.60
C ASN A 47 2.51 1.06 -6.97
N LYS A 48 2.48 1.73 -5.81
CA LYS A 48 3.65 2.08 -5.00
C LYS A 48 3.23 2.18 -3.53
N SER A 49 4.21 2.09 -2.65
CA SER A 49 3.96 2.28 -1.21
C SER A 49 3.60 3.73 -0.88
N ILE A 50 2.81 3.92 0.18
CA ILE A 50 2.47 5.25 0.69
C ILE A 50 3.73 6.05 1.06
N ASP A 51 4.78 5.38 1.55
CA ASP A 51 6.06 6.01 1.88
C ASP A 51 6.80 6.61 0.67
N GLN A 52 6.42 6.21 -0.55
CA GLN A 52 6.95 6.73 -1.82
C GLN A 52 6.04 7.78 -2.45
N LEU A 53 4.96 8.20 -1.77
CA LEU A 53 4.11 9.31 -2.20
C LEU A 53 4.68 10.62 -1.67
N ASP A 54 4.73 11.63 -2.53
CA ASP A 54 4.96 13.00 -2.09
C ASP A 54 3.77 13.48 -1.25
N LYS A 55 4.00 14.56 -0.48
CA LYS A 55 3.02 15.10 0.46
C LYS A 55 1.67 15.39 -0.21
N ASP A 56 1.69 16.04 -1.37
CA ASP A 56 0.47 16.42 -2.09
C ASP A 56 -0.33 15.19 -2.58
N HIS A 57 0.38 14.15 -3.05
CA HIS A 57 -0.25 12.89 -3.45
C HIS A 57 -0.86 12.15 -2.26
N PHE A 58 -0.16 12.14 -1.12
CA PHE A 58 -0.69 11.52 0.10
C PHE A 58 -1.91 12.28 0.63
N GLU A 59 -1.86 13.61 0.67
CA GLU A 59 -3.00 14.44 1.11
C GLU A 59 -4.22 14.23 0.19
N MET A 60 -4.01 14.14 -1.12
CA MET A 60 -5.07 13.84 -2.08
C MET A 60 -5.68 12.45 -1.85
N LEU A 61 -4.84 11.42 -1.69
CA LEU A 61 -5.30 10.06 -1.39
C LEU A 61 -6.08 10.02 -0.07
N ASN A 62 -5.56 10.66 0.97
CA ASN A 62 -6.20 10.69 2.27
C ASN A 62 -7.54 11.42 2.20
N ALA A 63 -7.63 12.56 1.50
CA ALA A 63 -8.86 13.29 1.28
C ALA A 63 -9.93 12.43 0.56
N ILE A 64 -9.54 11.72 -0.50
CA ILE A 64 -10.45 10.81 -1.22
C ILE A 64 -10.95 9.70 -0.29
N VAL A 65 -10.06 9.04 0.45
CA VAL A 65 -10.46 7.92 1.31
C VAL A 65 -11.31 8.41 2.48
N LEU A 66 -10.96 9.52 3.12
CA LEU A 66 -11.75 10.14 4.20
C LEU A 66 -13.14 10.57 3.75
N SER A 67 -13.25 11.07 2.51
CA SER A 67 -14.53 11.54 1.96
C SER A 67 -15.57 10.43 1.77
N THR A 68 -15.16 9.15 1.82
CA THR A 68 -16.07 8.00 1.83
C THR A 68 -16.87 7.82 3.13
N LYS A 69 -16.53 8.58 4.20
CA LYS A 69 -17.15 8.50 5.55
C LYS A 69 -17.06 7.14 6.26
N LYS A 70 -16.46 6.12 5.63
CA LYS A 70 -16.22 4.78 6.22
C LYS A 70 -14.74 4.55 6.56
N ALA A 71 -13.91 5.57 6.35
CA ALA A 71 -12.49 5.55 6.66
C ALA A 71 -12.23 5.90 8.13
N SER A 72 -11.18 5.32 8.69
CA SER A 72 -10.71 5.60 10.05
C SER A 72 -9.68 6.74 10.10
N GLY A 73 -9.09 7.12 8.96
CA GLY A 73 -8.01 8.10 8.85
C GLY A 73 -6.60 7.51 8.94
N GLU A 74 -6.47 6.22 9.24
CA GLU A 74 -5.18 5.51 9.32
C GLU A 74 -5.07 4.45 8.24
N PHE A 75 -3.92 4.40 7.56
CA PHE A 75 -3.63 3.41 6.53
C PHE A 75 -2.78 2.27 7.09
N ASN A 76 -3.33 1.08 7.10
CA ASN A 76 -2.65 -0.14 7.51
C ASN A 76 -2.29 -0.97 6.27
N LEU A 77 -1.01 -1.31 6.09
CA LEU A 77 -0.57 -2.20 5.01
C LEU A 77 -1.06 -3.62 5.30
N ILE A 78 -1.89 -4.18 4.41
CA ILE A 78 -2.34 -5.57 4.49
C ILE A 78 -1.35 -6.48 3.79
N SER A 79 -0.96 -6.11 2.57
CA SER A 79 -0.15 -6.95 1.70
C SER A 79 0.60 -6.11 0.68
N GLU A 80 1.77 -6.59 0.30
CA GLU A 80 2.65 -6.00 -0.70
C GLU A 80 3.18 -7.14 -1.58
N SER A 81 3.08 -7.01 -2.90
CA SER A 81 3.63 -7.98 -3.85
C SER A 81 4.03 -7.30 -5.15
N GLU A 82 5.10 -7.78 -5.81
CA GLU A 82 5.43 -7.36 -7.18
C GLU A 82 4.44 -7.95 -8.20
N ASN A 83 3.80 -9.07 -7.84
CA ASN A 83 2.87 -9.75 -8.71
C ASN A 83 1.42 -9.33 -8.40
N PHE A 84 0.80 -8.66 -9.37
CA PHE A 84 -0.58 -8.20 -9.26
C PHE A 84 -1.59 -9.35 -9.09
N ASP A 85 -1.31 -10.54 -9.64
CA ASP A 85 -2.24 -11.68 -9.56
C ASP A 85 -2.32 -12.28 -8.15
N GLU A 86 -1.28 -12.15 -7.34
CA GLU A 86 -1.31 -12.53 -5.92
C GLU A 86 -2.28 -11.63 -5.14
N LEU A 87 -2.24 -10.32 -5.40
CA LEU A 87 -3.16 -9.37 -4.79
C LEU A 87 -4.59 -9.53 -5.31
N LYS A 88 -4.78 -9.87 -6.60
CA LYS A 88 -6.11 -10.22 -7.13
C LYS A 88 -6.73 -11.38 -6.36
N SER A 89 -5.94 -12.42 -6.11
CA SER A 89 -6.41 -13.61 -5.39
C SER A 89 -6.82 -13.24 -3.96
N LEU A 90 -6.03 -12.39 -3.29
CA LEU A 90 -6.36 -11.87 -1.97
C LEU A 90 -7.62 -10.97 -1.99
N LEU A 91 -7.75 -10.08 -2.96
CA LEU A 91 -8.94 -9.25 -3.16
C LEU A 91 -10.20 -10.09 -3.39
N ALA A 92 -10.08 -11.19 -4.15
CA ALA A 92 -11.19 -12.12 -4.37
C ALA A 92 -11.70 -12.77 -3.08
N THR A 93 -10.85 -12.91 -2.05
CA THR A 93 -11.28 -13.37 -0.71
C THR A 93 -11.96 -12.28 0.13
N LEU A 94 -11.72 -11.00 -0.19
CA LEU A 94 -12.17 -9.84 0.58
C LEU A 94 -13.43 -9.17 -0.01
N GLN A 95 -14.32 -9.93 -0.65
CA GLN A 95 -15.49 -9.43 -1.40
C GLN A 95 -16.43 -8.47 -0.64
N ASN A 96 -16.40 -8.52 0.69
CA ASN A 96 -17.30 -7.73 1.53
C ASN A 96 -16.83 -6.28 1.74
N LYS A 97 -15.62 -5.92 1.31
CA LYS A 97 -15.05 -4.57 1.50
C LYS A 97 -15.14 -3.74 0.23
N ASP A 98 -15.28 -2.42 0.39
CA ASP A 98 -15.25 -1.48 -0.73
C ASP A 98 -13.79 -1.21 -1.12
N VAL A 99 -13.47 -1.34 -2.42
CA VAL A 99 -12.09 -1.25 -2.93
C VAL A 99 -11.97 -0.05 -3.87
N ILE A 100 -10.95 0.77 -3.65
CA ILE A 100 -10.55 1.84 -4.57
C ILE A 100 -9.16 1.49 -5.11
N TYR A 101 -9.08 1.32 -6.43
CA TYR A 101 -7.84 1.02 -7.12
C TYR A 101 -7.37 2.24 -7.90
N PHE A 102 -6.16 2.72 -7.61
CA PHE A 102 -5.55 3.84 -8.33
C PHE A 102 -4.52 3.33 -9.32
N SER A 103 -4.84 3.39 -10.60
CA SER A 103 -3.91 3.01 -11.67
C SER A 103 -4.26 3.66 -12.99
N ASP A 104 -3.23 3.87 -13.80
CA ASP A 104 -3.38 4.31 -15.18
C ASP A 104 -3.64 3.17 -16.17
N ASP A 105 -3.42 1.92 -15.73
CA ASP A 105 -3.62 0.75 -16.54
C ASP A 105 -5.08 0.30 -16.51
N SER A 106 -5.80 0.63 -17.58
CA SER A 106 -7.19 0.18 -17.82
C SER A 106 -7.32 -1.33 -18.00
N LYS A 107 -6.21 -2.05 -18.15
CA LYS A 107 -6.16 -3.50 -18.42
C LYS A 107 -6.28 -4.37 -17.17
N ASN A 108 -6.17 -3.77 -15.99
CA ASN A 108 -6.25 -4.50 -14.73
C ASN A 108 -7.70 -4.75 -14.33
N HIS A 109 -8.31 -5.74 -14.99
CA HIS A 109 -9.60 -6.28 -14.58
C HIS A 109 -9.47 -6.95 -13.22
N LEU A 110 -10.11 -6.35 -12.23
CA LEU A 110 -10.25 -6.86 -10.87
C LEU A 110 -11.68 -7.40 -10.73
N ASN A 111 -11.82 -8.70 -10.52
CA ASN A 111 -13.11 -9.34 -10.29
C ASN A 111 -13.54 -9.12 -8.83
N HIS A 112 -14.00 -7.90 -8.55
CA HIS A 112 -14.47 -7.51 -7.22
C HIS A 112 -15.79 -6.75 -7.32
N THR A 113 -16.77 -7.11 -6.49
CA THR A 113 -18.15 -6.61 -6.57
C THR A 113 -18.26 -5.11 -6.34
N ASN A 114 -17.55 -4.58 -5.35
CA ASN A 114 -17.55 -3.16 -5.00
C ASN A 114 -16.21 -2.49 -5.29
N ILE A 115 -15.77 -2.53 -6.55
CA ILE A 115 -14.54 -1.83 -6.95
C ILE A 115 -14.80 -0.53 -7.72
N ILE A 116 -14.00 0.48 -7.39
CA ILE A 116 -13.87 1.73 -8.11
C ILE A 116 -12.46 1.77 -8.69
N CYS A 117 -12.35 1.81 -10.01
CA CYS A 117 -11.09 2.01 -10.70
C CYS A 117 -10.92 3.50 -10.96
N ALA A 118 -9.96 4.10 -10.27
CA ALA A 118 -9.59 5.50 -10.40
C ALA A 118 -8.29 5.63 -11.21
N PRO A 119 -8.11 6.74 -11.95
CA PRO A 119 -6.82 7.10 -12.52
C PRO A 119 -5.74 7.22 -11.44
N SER A 120 -4.47 7.27 -11.83
CA SER A 120 -3.40 7.54 -10.88
C SER A 120 -3.61 8.88 -10.16
N ILE A 121 -3.09 8.97 -8.93
CA ILE A 121 -3.22 10.16 -8.09
C ILE A 121 -2.62 11.39 -8.80
N SER A 122 -1.52 11.21 -9.54
CA SER A 122 -0.91 12.29 -10.34
C SER A 122 -1.89 12.88 -11.36
N LYS A 123 -2.56 12.03 -12.15
CA LYS A 123 -3.56 12.51 -13.13
C LYS A 123 -4.77 13.13 -12.46
N LEU A 124 -5.17 12.63 -11.29
CA LEU A 124 -6.25 13.24 -10.51
C LEU A 124 -5.87 14.65 -10.05
N ILE A 125 -4.64 14.89 -9.63
CA ILE A 125 -4.18 16.22 -9.22
C ILE A 125 -4.20 17.18 -10.42
N GLU A 126 -3.70 16.73 -11.57
CA GLU A 126 -3.61 17.54 -12.80
C GLU A 126 -4.98 17.86 -13.43
N ASN A 127 -5.95 16.93 -13.37
CA ASN A 127 -7.23 17.07 -14.07
C ASN A 127 -8.43 17.07 -13.10
N PRO A 128 -9.05 18.24 -12.84
CA PRO A 128 -10.22 18.36 -11.96
C PRO A 128 -11.43 17.54 -12.41
N ASP A 129 -11.64 17.37 -13.71
CA ASP A 129 -12.80 16.63 -14.24
C ASP A 129 -12.77 15.15 -13.84
N LEU A 130 -11.57 14.55 -13.77
CA LEU A 130 -11.40 13.16 -13.32
C LEU A 130 -11.79 13.00 -11.85
N LYS A 131 -11.59 14.03 -11.02
CA LYS A 131 -12.02 14.03 -9.62
C LYS A 131 -13.54 13.96 -9.51
N LYS A 132 -14.25 14.70 -10.36
CA LYS A 132 -15.72 14.72 -10.38
C LYS A 132 -16.28 13.34 -10.74
N ILE A 133 -15.72 12.71 -11.77
CA ILE A 133 -16.10 11.35 -12.18
C ILE A 133 -15.87 10.35 -11.03
N LEU A 134 -14.71 10.42 -10.38
CA LEU A 134 -14.39 9.57 -9.23
C LEU A 134 -15.39 9.80 -8.07
N TRP A 135 -15.73 11.06 -7.80
CA TRP A 135 -16.67 11.42 -6.74
C TRP A 135 -18.07 10.87 -6.97
N ASP A 136 -18.56 10.95 -8.21
CA ASP A 136 -19.85 10.38 -8.58
C ASP A 136 -19.84 8.85 -8.41
N GLN A 137 -18.74 8.16 -8.76
CA GLN A 137 -18.60 6.72 -8.52
C GLN A 137 -18.59 6.35 -7.03
N ILE A 138 -17.88 7.11 -6.20
CA ILE A 138 -17.87 6.91 -4.73
C ILE A 138 -19.27 7.10 -4.16
N LYS A 139 -19.99 8.12 -4.64
CA LYS A 139 -21.34 8.42 -4.18
C LYS A 139 -22.31 7.29 -4.53
N GLU A 140 -22.28 6.81 -5.78
CA GLU A 140 -23.17 5.73 -6.24
C GLU A 140 -22.86 4.38 -5.56
N LYS A 141 -21.57 4.01 -5.43
CA LYS A 141 -21.21 2.66 -4.97
C LYS A 141 -21.01 2.53 -3.45
N ILE A 142 -20.53 3.57 -2.78
CA ILE A 142 -20.11 3.49 -1.37
C ILE A 142 -21.11 4.21 -0.45
N LEU A 143 -21.58 5.39 -0.85
CA LEU A 143 -22.42 6.25 0.01
C LEU A 143 -23.93 6.01 -0.12
N LYS A 144 -24.41 5.56 -1.29
CA LYS A 144 -25.83 5.20 -1.49
C LYS A 144 -26.19 3.79 -1.00
N LYS A 145 -25.21 3.03 -0.54
CA LYS A 145 -25.33 1.66 -0.05
C LYS A 145 -25.54 1.65 1.46
#